data_AF-A0A2N1U9W5-F1
#
_entry.id   AF-A0A2N1U9W5-F1
#
_cell.length_a   1.000
_cell.length_b   1.000
_cell.length_c   1.000
_cell.angle_alpha   90.00
_cell.angle_beta   90.00
_cell.angle_gamma   90.00
#
_symmetry.space_group_name_H-M   'P 1'
#
loop_
_entity.id
_entity.type
_entity.pdbx_description
1 polymer ?
#
loop_
_entity_poly.entity_id
_entity_poly.type
_entity_poly.pdbx_seq_one_letter_code
_entity_poly.pdbx_strand_id
1 'polypeptide(L)'
;MYNPAMANEIKLPRFSKTMEEGAVVNCLVKVGQKVNKGDILFEIETDKATLEMESPDEGFVKAIVAENDQTISVGDVLLILGEEDEKVSVKTAVKKSTPKPAEKITKITAKEDIAAALKEVKTDGQQVYKLGQKVSLSKLGRITAEQMVRSKQEKPCFYLNVNIDVTELAALQEKLKISVDDFIIKALALGMVKWPIMTGRLEGDSVRLAGSISIGIAVSVKDGIVAPVVKDVDKKSISQIAEYRKDLFERLKAGKLSADDFKDGCITISNLGSLGIDSFIPVVIPDQCSILGVGKITDTCVMRKDGLAVRKFMKITLAVDHRIANGAEAAQFLSYVVDLLQEPQKLAE
;
A
#
# COMPACT_ATOMS: atom_id res chain seq x y z
N MET A 1 50.98 9.56 -41.15
CA MET A 1 50.46 9.46 -39.77
C MET A 1 48.98 9.24 -39.87
N TYR A 2 48.53 8.04 -39.55
CA TYR A 2 47.15 7.56 -39.70
C TYR A 2 46.33 8.12 -38.53
N ASN A 3 45.36 9.00 -38.80
CA ASN A 3 44.45 9.53 -37.79
C ASN A 3 43.23 8.59 -37.73
N PRO A 4 43.04 7.78 -36.67
CA PRO A 4 41.87 6.91 -36.60
C PRO A 4 40.62 7.78 -36.42
N ALA A 5 39.59 7.51 -37.23
CA ALA A 5 38.28 8.14 -37.15
C ALA A 5 37.73 8.05 -35.72
N MET A 6 37.30 9.17 -35.18
CA MET A 6 36.81 9.30 -33.80
C MET A 6 35.28 9.22 -33.85
N ALA A 7 34.71 8.12 -33.40
CA ALA A 7 33.27 8.05 -33.11
C ALA A 7 32.93 9.07 -32.01
N ASN A 8 31.95 9.94 -32.25
CA ASN A 8 31.56 11.00 -31.32
C ASN A 8 30.51 10.47 -30.33
N GLU A 9 30.89 10.41 -29.05
CA GLU A 9 30.00 10.06 -27.94
C GLU A 9 29.17 11.28 -27.53
N ILE A 10 27.86 11.22 -27.69
CA ILE A 10 26.95 12.25 -27.22
C ILE A 10 26.58 11.97 -25.76
N LYS A 11 26.93 12.89 -24.86
CA LYS A 11 26.73 12.78 -23.41
C LYS A 11 25.63 13.72 -22.93
N LEU A 12 24.96 13.38 -21.82
CA LEU A 12 23.95 14.24 -21.22
C LEU A 12 24.58 15.56 -20.71
N PRO A 13 24.20 16.73 -21.26
CA PRO A 13 24.73 18.02 -20.82
C PRO A 13 24.05 18.50 -19.53
N ARG A 14 24.67 19.46 -18.83
CA ARG A 14 24.03 20.14 -17.68
C ARG A 14 23.09 21.22 -18.19
N PHE A 15 21.78 21.06 -17.99
CA PHE A 15 20.80 22.09 -18.30
C PHE A 15 20.59 23.12 -17.18
N SER A 16 21.02 22.82 -15.94
CA SER A 16 20.97 23.74 -14.79
C SER A 16 22.21 23.59 -13.90
N LYS A 17 22.56 24.64 -13.14
CA LYS A 17 23.69 24.64 -12.18
C LYS A 17 23.52 23.62 -11.05
N THR A 18 22.29 23.17 -10.78
CA THR A 18 21.95 22.20 -9.73
C THR A 18 21.56 20.82 -10.27
N MET A 19 21.65 20.60 -11.59
CA MET A 19 21.24 19.33 -12.21
C MET A 19 22.34 18.28 -12.07
N GLU A 20 21.99 17.14 -11.45
CA GLU A 20 22.88 15.99 -11.29
C GLU A 20 22.47 14.79 -12.17
N GLU A 21 21.17 14.63 -12.45
CA GLU A 21 20.60 13.56 -13.28
C GLU A 21 19.42 14.07 -14.12
N GLY A 22 19.08 13.34 -15.20
CA GLY A 22 17.90 13.58 -16.04
C GLY A 22 17.30 12.27 -16.54
N ALA A 23 15.97 12.20 -16.62
CA ALA A 23 15.25 11.03 -17.11
C ALA A 23 14.94 11.15 -18.60
N VAL A 24 15.26 10.12 -19.39
CA VAL A 24 14.92 10.07 -20.81
C VAL A 24 13.45 9.71 -20.95
N VAL A 25 12.61 10.67 -21.30
CA VAL A 25 11.17 10.44 -21.53
C VAL A 25 10.96 9.77 -22.87
N ASN A 26 11.63 10.28 -23.91
CA ASN A 26 11.44 9.78 -25.26
C ASN A 26 12.71 9.92 -26.10
N CYS A 27 13.14 8.81 -26.70
CA CYS A 27 14.15 8.79 -27.74
C CYS A 27 13.49 8.98 -29.11
N LEU A 28 13.79 10.10 -29.77
CA LEU A 28 13.17 10.49 -31.04
C LEU A 28 13.98 10.04 -32.27
N VAL A 29 15.14 9.39 -32.05
CA VAL A 29 16.05 8.91 -33.10
C VAL A 29 16.17 7.40 -33.13
N LYS A 30 16.44 6.83 -34.31
CA LYS A 30 16.64 5.39 -34.51
C LYS A 30 18.07 5.06 -34.93
N VAL A 31 18.53 3.86 -34.57
CA VAL A 31 19.82 3.33 -35.05
C VAL A 31 19.84 3.28 -36.58
N GLY A 32 20.85 3.89 -37.20
CA GLY A 32 21.02 4.04 -38.64
C GLY A 32 20.50 5.36 -39.22
N GLN A 33 19.85 6.21 -38.42
CA GLN A 33 19.32 7.50 -38.88
C GLN A 33 20.43 8.55 -39.00
N LYS A 34 20.38 9.34 -40.08
CA LYS A 34 21.21 10.55 -40.23
C LYS A 34 20.60 11.68 -39.41
N VAL A 35 21.41 12.29 -38.55
CA VAL A 35 21.05 13.41 -37.69
C VAL A 35 21.94 14.59 -38.04
N ASN A 36 21.37 15.79 -38.15
CA ASN A 36 22.11 17.03 -38.34
C ASN A 36 22.28 17.76 -37.00
N LYS A 37 23.25 18.67 -36.95
CA LYS A 37 23.40 19.57 -35.81
C LYS A 37 22.14 20.41 -35.60
N GLY A 38 21.56 20.34 -34.40
CA GLY A 38 20.29 21.00 -34.04
C GLY A 38 19.05 20.11 -34.12
N ASP A 39 19.15 18.88 -34.63
CA ASP A 39 18.01 17.94 -34.62
C ASP A 39 17.75 17.40 -33.20
N ILE A 40 16.49 17.29 -32.80
CA ILE A 40 16.11 16.82 -31.46
C ILE A 40 16.37 15.31 -31.35
N LEU A 41 17.21 14.93 -30.39
CA LEU A 41 17.60 13.55 -30.13
C LEU A 41 16.73 12.89 -29.05
N PHE A 42 16.53 13.59 -27.93
CA PHE A 42 15.85 13.08 -26.75
C PHE A 42 15.00 14.16 -26.09
N GLU A 43 13.88 13.74 -25.49
CA GLU A 43 13.15 14.52 -24.49
C GLU A 43 13.64 14.11 -23.10
N ILE A 44 14.23 15.04 -22.36
CA ILE A 44 14.80 14.80 -21.03
C ILE A 44 13.95 15.52 -19.97
N GLU A 45 13.38 14.76 -19.05
CA GLU A 45 12.71 15.30 -17.87
C GLU A 45 13.70 15.53 -16.74
N THR A 46 13.69 16.76 -16.21
CA THR A 46 14.45 17.15 -15.02
C THR A 46 13.48 17.47 -13.88
N ASP A 47 14.05 17.77 -12.71
CA ASP A 47 13.30 18.24 -11.53
C ASP A 47 12.53 19.56 -11.75
N LYS A 48 12.77 20.27 -12.86
CA LYS A 48 12.15 21.58 -13.17
C LYS A 48 11.31 21.60 -14.43
N ALA A 49 11.67 20.86 -15.46
CA ALA A 49 10.98 20.88 -16.75
C ALA A 49 11.39 19.69 -17.61
N THR A 50 10.55 19.37 -18.60
CA THR A 50 10.93 18.55 -19.75
C THR A 50 11.63 19.43 -20.77
N LEU A 51 12.83 19.03 -21.18
CA LEU A 51 13.68 19.77 -22.11
C LEU A 51 13.99 18.91 -23.32
N GLU A 52 13.93 19.51 -24.49
CA GLU A 52 14.33 18.88 -25.75
C GLU A 52 15.84 19.01 -25.91
N MET A 53 16.52 17.88 -26.06
CA MET A 53 17.96 17.84 -26.26
C MET A 53 18.28 17.75 -27.75
N GLU A 54 18.90 18.79 -28.29
CA GLU A 54 19.38 18.86 -29.67
C GLU A 54 20.74 18.16 -29.87
N SER A 55 20.98 17.66 -31.07
CA SER A 55 22.26 17.07 -31.46
C SER A 55 23.33 18.16 -31.59
N PRO A 56 24.45 18.07 -30.85
CA PRO A 56 25.53 19.06 -30.95
C PRO A 56 26.34 18.92 -32.24
N ASP A 57 26.31 17.74 -32.87
CA ASP A 57 27.07 17.36 -34.06
C ASP A 57 26.19 16.66 -35.11
N GLU A 58 26.66 16.59 -36.34
CA GLU A 58 26.04 15.83 -37.44
C GLU A 58 26.67 14.44 -37.57
N GLY A 59 25.87 13.42 -37.91
CA GLY A 59 26.37 12.06 -38.10
C GLY A 59 25.28 11.00 -38.20
N PHE A 60 25.69 9.73 -38.35
CA PHE A 60 24.76 8.60 -38.32
C PHE A 60 24.72 7.98 -36.92
N VAL A 61 23.51 7.71 -36.41
CA VAL A 61 23.30 7.06 -35.11
C VAL A 61 23.73 5.59 -35.20
N LYS A 62 24.89 5.24 -34.61
CA LYS A 62 25.40 3.86 -34.66
C LYS A 62 24.89 2.99 -33.51
N ALA A 63 24.71 3.58 -32.33
CA ALA A 63 24.17 2.91 -31.17
C ALA A 63 23.47 3.91 -30.25
N ILE A 64 22.30 3.53 -29.76
CA ILE A 64 21.59 4.24 -28.69
C ILE A 64 21.86 3.45 -27.42
N VAL A 65 22.49 4.10 -26.44
CA VAL A 65 22.87 3.50 -25.15
C VAL A 65 21.80 3.77 -24.09
N ALA A 66 21.07 4.87 -24.24
CA ALA A 66 19.96 5.26 -23.38
C ALA A 66 18.64 4.57 -23.77
N GLU A 67 18.00 3.91 -22.81
CA GLU A 67 16.64 3.39 -22.97
C GLU A 67 15.60 4.44 -22.56
N ASN A 68 14.39 4.38 -23.14
CA ASN A 68 13.27 5.21 -22.66
C ASN A 68 12.95 4.87 -21.20
N ASP A 69 12.52 5.87 -20.43
CA ASP A 69 12.29 5.82 -18.99
C ASP A 69 13.55 5.57 -18.15
N GLN A 70 14.75 5.68 -18.73
CA GLN A 70 16.02 5.55 -18.02
C GLN A 70 16.48 6.90 -17.45
N THR A 71 16.81 6.94 -16.16
CA THR A 71 17.51 8.08 -15.54
C THR A 71 19.02 7.96 -15.73
N ILE A 72 19.62 9.02 -16.25
CA ILE A 72 21.01 9.09 -16.70
C ILE A 72 21.70 10.25 -16.00
N SER A 73 22.95 10.04 -15.55
CA SER A 73 23.70 11.09 -14.85
C SER A 73 24.31 12.04 -15.86
N VAL A 74 24.50 13.30 -15.47
CA VAL A 74 25.19 14.26 -16.32
C VAL A 74 26.59 13.73 -16.67
N GLY A 75 26.90 13.68 -17.97
CA GLY A 75 28.19 13.21 -18.50
C GLY A 75 28.19 11.75 -18.95
N ASP A 76 27.11 11.00 -18.70
CA ASP A 76 26.94 9.65 -19.24
C ASP A 76 26.56 9.70 -20.73
N VAL A 77 26.97 8.67 -21.48
CA VAL A 77 26.77 8.57 -22.93
C VAL A 77 25.34 8.13 -23.24
N LEU A 78 24.65 8.93 -24.05
CA LEU A 78 23.28 8.68 -24.51
C LEU A 78 23.25 7.91 -25.83
N LEU A 79 24.08 8.34 -26.79
CA LEU A 79 24.22 7.70 -28.09
C LEU A 79 25.59 7.95 -28.70
N ILE A 80 25.93 7.19 -29.74
CA ILE A 80 27.19 7.31 -30.48
C ILE A 80 26.86 7.70 -31.93
N LEU A 81 27.44 8.81 -32.39
CA LEU A 81 27.42 9.26 -33.79
C LEU A 81 28.73 8.86 -34.49
N GLY A 82 28.64 8.43 -35.75
CA GLY A 82 29.81 8.10 -36.57
C GLY A 82 29.53 8.20 -38.07
N GLU A 83 30.56 7.94 -38.89
CA GLU A 83 30.47 7.96 -40.36
C GLU A 83 29.84 6.68 -40.95
N GLU A 84 29.41 6.73 -42.21
CA GLU A 84 28.58 5.69 -42.87
C GLU A 84 29.19 4.28 -42.81
N ASP A 85 30.52 4.14 -42.89
CA ASP A 85 31.23 2.85 -43.03
C ASP A 85 32.01 2.33 -41.79
N GLU A 86 31.73 2.82 -40.58
CA GLU A 86 32.43 2.35 -39.36
C GLU A 86 31.61 1.32 -38.55
N LYS A 87 32.20 0.12 -38.31
CA LYS A 87 31.67 -0.91 -37.40
C LYS A 87 32.24 -0.70 -35.99
N VAL A 88 31.47 -0.08 -35.11
CA VAL A 88 31.87 0.09 -33.69
C VAL A 88 31.45 -1.14 -32.88
N SER A 89 32.43 -1.87 -32.34
CA SER A 89 32.19 -2.86 -31.29
C SER A 89 32.10 -2.14 -29.94
N VAL A 90 30.90 -2.03 -29.37
CA VAL A 90 30.68 -1.38 -28.07
C VAL A 90 31.27 -2.26 -26.95
N LYS A 91 32.42 -1.87 -26.41
CA LYS A 91 32.91 -2.40 -25.11
C LYS A 91 32.10 -1.73 -24.01
N THR A 92 31.23 -2.53 -23.40
CA THR A 92 30.39 -2.18 -22.25
C THR A 92 31.26 -1.75 -21.07
N ALA A 93 31.32 -0.45 -20.81
CA ALA A 93 31.82 0.09 -19.55
C ALA A 93 31.03 1.35 -19.16
N VAL A 94 29.70 1.25 -19.17
CA VAL A 94 28.88 2.12 -18.31
C VAL A 94 29.00 1.56 -16.89
N LYS A 95 29.66 2.31 -16.01
CA LYS A 95 29.48 2.12 -14.56
C LYS A 95 27.99 2.30 -14.28
N LYS A 96 27.29 1.19 -14.03
CA LYS A 96 25.93 1.19 -13.47
C LYS A 96 25.94 1.91 -12.11
N SER A 97 25.80 3.22 -12.09
CA SER A 97 25.13 3.90 -10.99
C SER A 97 23.65 3.85 -11.29
N THR A 98 23.00 2.79 -10.78
CA THR A 98 21.55 2.64 -10.81
C THR A 98 20.89 3.78 -10.04
N PRO A 99 20.01 4.58 -10.65
CA PRO A 99 18.83 5.06 -9.96
C PRO A 99 17.91 3.86 -9.75
N LYS A 100 17.63 3.58 -8.48
CA LYS A 100 16.59 2.66 -8.02
C LYS A 100 15.36 3.56 -7.84
N PRO A 101 14.33 3.49 -8.69
CA PRO A 101 13.21 2.58 -8.43
C PRO A 101 12.34 2.20 -9.67
N ALA A 102 12.11 0.90 -9.92
CA ALA A 102 10.84 0.38 -10.46
C ALA A 102 10.81 -1.16 -10.55
N GLU A 103 11.91 -1.80 -10.96
CA GLU A 103 11.88 -3.25 -11.28
C GLU A 103 12.23 -4.20 -10.12
N LYS A 104 12.42 -3.71 -8.89
CA LYS A 104 12.60 -4.57 -7.70
C LYS A 104 11.33 -4.79 -6.88
N ILE A 105 10.20 -4.22 -7.28
CA ILE A 105 8.94 -4.29 -6.52
C ILE A 105 8.21 -5.64 -6.70
N THR A 106 8.62 -6.48 -7.65
CA THR A 106 7.89 -7.71 -8.01
C THR A 106 8.41 -9.02 -7.40
N LYS A 107 9.42 -9.00 -6.50
CA LYS A 107 10.05 -10.24 -6.00
C LYS A 107 10.15 -10.41 -4.48
N ILE A 108 9.31 -9.73 -3.69
CA ILE A 108 9.06 -10.12 -2.28
C ILE A 108 7.59 -10.54 -2.11
N THR A 109 7.15 -11.50 -2.92
CA THR A 109 5.84 -12.17 -2.81
C THR A 109 5.98 -13.66 -2.47
N ALA A 110 7.19 -14.13 -2.15
CA ALA A 110 7.33 -15.46 -1.57
C ALA A 110 6.62 -15.47 -0.21
N LYS A 111 5.53 -16.25 -0.09
CA LYS A 111 4.83 -16.53 1.17
C LYS A 111 5.81 -16.93 2.31
N GLU A 112 6.97 -17.48 1.95
CA GLU A 112 8.07 -17.86 2.84
C GLU A 112 8.81 -16.65 3.45
N ASP A 113 9.01 -15.56 2.70
CA ASP A 113 9.69 -14.36 3.19
C ASP A 113 8.85 -13.60 4.22
N ILE A 114 7.53 -13.58 4.02
CA ILE A 114 6.57 -13.00 4.94
C ILE A 114 6.52 -13.87 6.21
N ALA A 115 6.40 -15.20 6.07
CA ALA A 115 6.40 -16.12 7.22
C ALA A 115 7.68 -16.03 8.07
N ALA A 116 8.84 -15.86 7.43
CA ALA A 116 10.11 -15.66 8.14
C ALA A 116 10.17 -14.30 8.86
N ALA A 117 9.72 -13.22 8.21
CA ALA A 117 9.67 -11.89 8.81
C ALA A 117 8.70 -11.80 10.00
N LEU A 118 7.61 -12.58 9.96
CA LEU A 118 6.62 -12.65 11.03
C LEU A 118 7.13 -13.37 12.30
N LYS A 119 8.10 -14.28 12.17
CA LYS A 119 8.72 -14.96 13.33
C LYS A 119 9.61 -14.05 14.18
N GLU A 120 10.08 -12.94 13.61
CA GLU A 120 10.96 -11.99 14.31
C GLU A 120 10.22 -10.78 14.89
N VAL A 121 8.87 -10.78 14.82
CA VAL A 121 8.02 -9.69 15.28
C VAL A 121 8.17 -9.52 16.79
N LYS A 122 8.69 -8.36 17.22
CA LYS A 122 8.74 -7.94 18.62
C LYS A 122 7.63 -6.95 18.91
N THR A 123 6.92 -7.11 20.02
CA THR A 123 5.83 -6.20 20.41
C THR A 123 6.27 -5.07 21.36
N ASP A 124 7.48 -5.15 21.93
CA ASP A 124 7.91 -4.23 23.00
C ASP A 124 8.87 -3.11 22.54
N GLY A 125 8.55 -1.91 23.04
CA GLY A 125 9.38 -0.72 23.04
C GLY A 125 9.07 0.26 21.91
N GLN A 126 8.63 1.47 22.27
CA GLN A 126 8.52 2.58 21.33
C GLN A 126 9.94 2.96 20.87
N GLN A 127 10.17 2.91 19.56
CA GLN A 127 11.48 3.20 19.01
C GLN A 127 11.80 4.69 19.21
N VAL A 128 12.86 4.99 19.95
CA VAL A 128 13.29 6.38 20.20
C VAL A 128 14.12 6.82 19.00
N TYR A 129 13.61 7.82 18.28
CA TYR A 129 14.27 8.41 17.12
C TYR A 129 14.98 9.71 17.50
N LYS A 130 16.15 9.97 16.89
CA LYS A 130 16.84 11.26 16.98
C LYS A 130 16.69 12.04 15.68
N LEU A 131 16.57 13.36 15.78
CA LEU A 131 16.56 14.24 14.60
C LEU A 131 17.86 14.05 13.80
N GLY A 132 17.76 13.92 12.47
CA GLY A 132 18.90 13.67 11.58
C GLY A 132 19.39 12.23 11.52
N GLN A 133 18.80 11.31 12.30
CA GLN A 133 19.13 9.89 12.24
C GLN A 133 18.63 9.27 10.92
N LYS A 134 19.53 8.59 10.20
CA LYS A 134 19.14 7.68 9.12
C LYS A 134 18.67 6.36 9.73
N VAL A 135 17.38 6.04 9.55
CA VAL A 135 16.77 4.80 10.03
C VAL A 135 16.63 3.84 8.86
N SER A 136 17.26 2.67 8.96
CA SER A 136 17.10 1.59 7.97
C SER A 136 15.79 0.84 8.20
N LEU A 137 15.08 0.51 7.12
CA LEU A 137 13.90 -0.33 7.20
C LEU A 137 14.26 -1.79 7.53
N SER A 138 13.49 -2.40 8.42
CA SER A 138 13.55 -3.85 8.67
C SER A 138 13.12 -4.64 7.42
N LYS A 139 13.30 -5.98 7.44
CA LYS A 139 12.77 -6.84 6.35
C LYS A 139 11.24 -6.68 6.25
N LEU A 140 10.55 -6.74 7.38
CA LEU A 140 9.10 -6.55 7.46
C LEU A 140 8.70 -5.15 6.97
N GLY A 141 9.38 -4.10 7.43
CA GLY A 141 9.09 -2.72 7.04
C GLY A 141 9.24 -2.47 5.53
N ARG A 142 10.23 -3.10 4.88
CA ARG A 142 10.36 -3.05 3.40
C ARG A 142 9.20 -3.72 2.69
N ILE A 143 8.83 -4.93 3.15
CA ILE A 143 7.69 -5.66 2.59
C ILE A 143 6.40 -4.85 2.75
N THR A 144 6.13 -4.33 3.95
CA THR A 144 4.95 -3.50 4.20
C THR A 144 4.93 -2.27 3.30
N ALA A 145 6.05 -1.57 3.15
CA ALA A 145 6.12 -0.40 2.27
C ALA A 145 5.77 -0.75 0.81
N GLU A 146 6.36 -1.80 0.26
CA GLU A 146 6.09 -2.26 -1.12
C GLU A 146 4.61 -2.66 -1.29
N GLN A 147 4.07 -3.42 -0.35
CA GLN A 147 2.68 -3.88 -0.36
C GLN A 147 1.66 -2.73 -0.25
N MET A 148 1.93 -1.73 0.58
CA MET A 148 1.04 -0.57 0.74
C MET A 148 1.06 0.34 -0.49
N VAL A 149 2.23 0.55 -1.10
CA VAL A 149 2.33 1.30 -2.37
C VAL A 149 1.50 0.59 -3.45
N ARG A 150 1.71 -0.72 -3.62
CA ARG A 150 0.97 -1.53 -4.57
C ARG A 150 -0.54 -1.45 -4.34
N SER A 151 -0.99 -1.63 -3.09
CA SER A 151 -2.40 -1.52 -2.72
C SER A 151 -2.98 -0.18 -3.14
N LYS A 152 -2.29 0.92 -2.84
CA LYS A 152 -2.79 2.27 -3.13
C LYS A 152 -2.80 2.60 -4.63
N GLN A 153 -1.86 2.06 -5.40
CA GLN A 153 -1.79 2.26 -6.85
C GLN A 153 -2.81 1.40 -7.61
N GLU A 154 -2.97 0.14 -7.22
CA GLU A 154 -3.80 -0.81 -7.97
C GLU A 154 -5.28 -0.75 -7.57
N LYS A 155 -5.61 -0.37 -6.33
CA LYS A 155 -6.99 -0.38 -5.81
C LYS A 155 -7.60 1.02 -5.86
N PRO A 156 -8.52 1.31 -6.81
CA PRO A 156 -9.31 2.53 -6.74
C PRO A 156 -10.28 2.41 -5.56
N CYS A 157 -9.87 2.92 -4.40
CA CYS A 157 -10.67 2.83 -3.18
C CYS A 157 -11.66 4.00 -3.09
N PHE A 158 -12.91 3.70 -2.76
CA PHE A 158 -13.86 4.71 -2.25
C PHE A 158 -14.05 4.53 -0.74
N TYR A 159 -14.60 5.56 -0.09
CA TYR A 159 -14.64 5.66 1.37
C TYR A 159 -16.05 6.01 1.85
N LEU A 160 -16.55 5.24 2.80
CA LEU A 160 -17.81 5.50 3.49
C LEU A 160 -17.50 5.85 4.95
N ASN A 161 -18.08 6.95 5.42
CA ASN A 161 -17.85 7.47 6.77
C ASN A 161 -19.19 7.60 7.48
N VAL A 162 -19.27 7.03 8.68
CA VAL A 162 -20.47 7.14 9.52
C VAL A 162 -20.07 7.44 10.97
N ASN A 163 -20.90 8.21 11.64
CA ASN A 163 -20.81 8.47 13.07
C ASN A 163 -21.93 7.71 13.76
N ILE A 164 -21.58 6.75 14.61
CA ILE A 164 -22.52 5.78 15.17
C ILE A 164 -22.71 5.98 16.67
N ASP A 165 -23.94 5.86 17.14
CA ASP A 165 -24.28 5.91 18.55
C ASP A 165 -24.02 4.54 19.18
N VAL A 166 -22.91 4.41 19.90
CA VAL A 166 -22.46 3.17 20.53
C VAL A 166 -22.72 3.16 22.03
N THR A 167 -23.68 3.95 22.51
CA THR A 167 -23.96 4.03 23.96
C THR A 167 -24.32 2.67 24.55
N GLU A 168 -25.22 1.92 23.90
CA GLU A 168 -25.62 0.60 24.39
C GLU A 168 -24.51 -0.44 24.25
N LEU A 169 -23.72 -0.34 23.18
CA LEU A 169 -22.55 -1.20 22.97
C LEU A 169 -21.49 -0.95 24.04
N ALA A 170 -21.21 0.31 24.37
CA ALA A 170 -20.29 0.71 25.41
C ALA A 170 -20.71 0.15 26.77
N ALA A 171 -22.00 0.21 27.11
CA ALA A 171 -22.53 -0.38 28.34
C ALA A 171 -22.43 -1.91 28.34
N LEU A 172 -22.73 -2.57 27.21
CA LEU A 172 -22.69 -4.02 27.12
C LEU A 172 -21.26 -4.58 27.20
N GLN A 173 -20.30 -3.93 26.53
CA GLN A 173 -18.89 -4.37 26.56
C GLN A 173 -18.31 -4.33 27.99
N GLU A 174 -18.68 -3.32 28.79
CA GLU A 174 -18.25 -3.20 30.19
C GLU A 174 -18.89 -4.29 31.05
N LYS A 175 -20.19 -4.54 30.86
CA LYS A 175 -20.93 -5.58 31.55
C LYS A 175 -20.36 -6.98 31.27
N LEU A 176 -20.03 -7.28 30.01
CA LEU A 176 -19.52 -8.59 29.59
C LEU A 176 -18.00 -8.71 29.71
N LYS A 177 -17.26 -7.61 29.94
CA LYS A 177 -15.79 -7.54 29.93
C LYS A 177 -15.19 -8.04 28.60
N ILE A 178 -15.84 -7.70 27.50
CA ILE A 178 -15.47 -8.05 26.12
C ILE A 178 -15.03 -6.76 25.40
N SER A 179 -14.14 -6.80 24.41
CA SER A 179 -13.72 -5.58 23.69
C SER A 179 -14.78 -5.15 22.68
N VAL A 180 -14.91 -3.83 22.44
CA VAL A 180 -15.66 -3.30 21.28
C VAL A 180 -15.26 -4.00 19.97
N ASP A 181 -13.97 -4.30 19.79
CA ASP A 181 -13.47 -4.98 18.59
C ASP A 181 -14.15 -6.34 18.38
N ASP A 182 -14.49 -7.08 19.44
CA ASP A 182 -15.13 -8.40 19.32
C ASP A 182 -16.55 -8.28 18.75
N PHE A 183 -17.28 -7.23 19.15
CA PHE A 183 -18.58 -6.91 18.59
C PHE A 183 -18.49 -6.45 17.13
N ILE A 184 -17.49 -5.63 16.80
CA ILE A 184 -17.22 -5.22 15.41
C ILE A 184 -16.89 -6.43 14.54
N ILE A 185 -16.03 -7.34 15.01
CA ILE A 185 -15.67 -8.58 14.33
C ILE A 185 -16.94 -9.42 14.04
N LYS A 186 -17.80 -9.63 15.04
CA LYS A 186 -19.06 -10.37 14.87
C LYS A 186 -20.00 -9.67 13.88
N ALA A 187 -20.20 -8.35 14.01
CA ALA A 187 -21.08 -7.57 13.15
C ALA A 187 -20.62 -7.61 11.69
N LEU A 188 -19.32 -7.44 11.43
CA LEU A 188 -18.74 -7.56 10.09
C LEU A 188 -18.97 -8.95 9.50
N ALA A 189 -18.78 -10.01 10.28
CA ALA A 189 -18.99 -11.37 9.80
C ALA A 189 -20.46 -11.63 9.42
N LEU A 190 -21.41 -11.22 10.26
CA LEU A 190 -22.83 -11.32 9.94
C LEU A 190 -23.21 -10.48 8.71
N GLY A 191 -22.60 -9.30 8.54
CA GLY A 191 -22.74 -8.50 7.33
C GLY A 191 -22.22 -9.24 6.10
N MET A 192 -21.07 -9.90 6.18
CA MET A 192 -20.49 -10.64 5.06
C MET A 192 -21.30 -11.88 4.68
N VAL A 193 -21.97 -12.53 5.63
CA VAL A 193 -22.93 -13.60 5.31
C VAL A 193 -24.05 -13.07 4.40
N LYS A 194 -24.53 -11.85 4.65
CA LYS A 194 -25.61 -11.23 3.88
C LYS A 194 -25.15 -10.55 2.59
N TRP A 195 -23.92 -10.02 2.56
CA TRP A 195 -23.26 -9.48 1.36
C TRP A 195 -21.91 -10.18 1.10
N PRO A 196 -21.92 -11.42 0.56
CA PRO A 196 -20.70 -12.20 0.32
C PRO A 196 -19.67 -11.51 -0.57
N ILE A 197 -20.10 -10.57 -1.43
CA ILE A 197 -19.20 -9.76 -2.28
C ILE A 197 -18.14 -9.00 -1.47
N MET A 198 -18.44 -8.65 -0.21
CA MET A 198 -17.50 -7.99 0.70
C MET A 198 -16.34 -8.90 1.16
N THR A 199 -16.40 -10.20 0.87
CA THR A 199 -15.30 -11.17 1.05
C THR A 199 -14.41 -11.31 -0.20
N GLY A 200 -14.79 -10.63 -1.29
CA GLY A 200 -14.24 -10.85 -2.62
C GLY A 200 -12.75 -10.53 -2.73
N ARG A 201 -12.08 -11.27 -3.62
CA ARG A 201 -10.71 -11.02 -4.05
C ARG A 201 -10.68 -10.96 -5.56
N LEU A 202 -10.05 -9.93 -6.11
CA LEU A 202 -9.91 -9.80 -7.56
C LEU A 202 -8.87 -10.82 -8.06
N GLU A 203 -9.27 -11.66 -9.01
CA GLU A 203 -8.44 -12.65 -9.68
C GLU A 203 -8.61 -12.49 -11.19
N GLY A 204 -7.69 -11.75 -11.82
CA GLY A 204 -7.78 -11.40 -13.23
C GLY A 204 -9.00 -10.53 -13.50
N ASP A 205 -9.93 -11.06 -14.29
CA ASP A 205 -11.20 -10.45 -14.67
C ASP A 205 -12.40 -10.92 -13.81
N SER A 206 -12.14 -11.69 -12.76
CA SER A 206 -13.17 -12.29 -11.91
C SER A 206 -12.98 -11.92 -10.44
N VAL A 207 -14.05 -12.04 -9.66
CA VAL A 207 -14.00 -11.90 -8.19
C VAL A 207 -14.20 -13.26 -7.55
N ARG A 208 -13.19 -13.76 -6.85
CA ARG A 208 -13.30 -14.97 -6.02
C ARG A 208 -13.83 -14.60 -4.64
N LEU A 209 -14.96 -15.19 -4.25
CA LEU A 209 -15.51 -15.07 -2.90
C LEU A 209 -14.80 -16.02 -1.93
N ALA A 210 -14.70 -15.65 -0.66
CA ALA A 210 -14.04 -16.47 0.34
C ALA A 210 -14.89 -17.71 0.72
N GLY A 211 -14.24 -18.84 0.95
CA GLY A 211 -14.90 -20.06 1.45
C GLY A 211 -15.21 -20.04 2.96
N SER A 212 -14.61 -19.11 3.70
CA SER A 212 -14.87 -18.86 5.12
C SER A 212 -14.64 -17.39 5.45
N ILE A 213 -15.33 -16.90 6.49
CA ILE A 213 -15.23 -15.49 6.89
C ILE A 213 -14.20 -15.36 8.00
N SER A 214 -13.01 -14.86 7.65
CA SER A 214 -11.96 -14.53 8.61
C SER A 214 -11.72 -13.02 8.64
N ILE A 215 -11.56 -12.45 9.83
CA ILE A 215 -11.41 -10.99 10.02
C ILE A 215 -10.00 -10.69 10.53
N GLY A 216 -9.27 -9.86 9.78
CA GLY A 216 -7.95 -9.37 10.18
C GLY A 216 -8.03 -8.29 11.24
N ILE A 217 -7.03 -8.22 12.11
CA ILE A 217 -6.89 -7.18 13.13
C ILE A 217 -5.52 -6.53 12.96
N ALA A 218 -5.47 -5.27 12.56
CA ALA A 218 -4.22 -4.54 12.43
C ALA A 218 -3.62 -4.28 13.82
N VAL A 219 -2.41 -4.79 14.06
CA VAL A 219 -1.67 -4.62 15.30
C VAL A 219 -0.32 -3.96 14.99
N SER A 220 -0.05 -2.86 15.70
CA SER A 220 1.27 -2.23 15.65
C SER A 220 2.27 -3.09 16.43
N VAL A 221 3.41 -3.35 15.79
CA VAL A 221 4.54 -4.05 16.39
C VAL A 221 5.79 -3.20 16.21
N LYS A 222 6.89 -3.54 16.87
CA LYS A 222 8.11 -2.72 16.87
C LYS A 222 8.61 -2.41 15.45
N ASP A 223 8.56 -3.42 14.58
CA ASP A 223 9.15 -3.38 13.25
C ASP A 223 8.12 -3.14 12.13
N GLY A 224 6.89 -2.71 12.46
CA GLY A 224 5.85 -2.39 11.48
C GLY A 224 4.42 -2.64 11.96
N ILE A 225 3.55 -3.00 11.03
CA ILE A 225 2.16 -3.38 11.30
C ILE A 225 1.95 -4.78 10.74
N VAL A 226 1.29 -5.62 11.52
CA VAL A 226 0.88 -6.97 11.12
C VAL A 226 -0.63 -7.11 11.28
N ALA A 227 -1.25 -7.99 10.50
CA ALA A 227 -2.69 -8.19 10.53
C ALA A 227 -3.04 -9.67 10.72
N PRO A 228 -2.87 -10.23 11.94
CA PRO A 228 -3.34 -11.58 12.22
C PRO A 228 -4.87 -11.66 12.12
N VAL A 229 -5.40 -12.85 11.86
CA VAL A 229 -6.81 -13.08 11.57
C VAL A 229 -7.50 -13.90 12.65
N VAL A 230 -8.73 -13.53 12.97
CA VAL A 230 -9.68 -14.41 13.66
C VAL A 230 -10.40 -15.23 12.58
N LYS A 231 -10.22 -16.56 12.59
CA LYS A 231 -10.75 -17.47 11.58
C LYS A 231 -12.22 -17.80 11.82
N ASP A 232 -12.98 -18.12 10.76
CA ASP A 232 -14.35 -18.67 10.82
C ASP A 232 -15.26 -17.94 11.82
N VAL A 233 -15.32 -16.62 11.71
CA VAL A 233 -15.99 -15.74 12.67
C VAL A 233 -17.50 -15.93 12.64
N ASP A 234 -18.06 -16.20 11.47
CA ASP A 234 -19.48 -16.45 11.25
C ASP A 234 -20.02 -17.61 12.11
N LYS A 235 -19.15 -18.59 12.41
CA LYS A 235 -19.47 -19.80 13.20
C LYS A 235 -19.25 -19.64 14.70
N LYS A 236 -18.82 -18.47 15.18
CA LYS A 236 -18.45 -18.23 16.58
C LYS A 236 -19.42 -17.30 17.29
N SER A 237 -19.65 -17.55 18.57
CA SER A 237 -20.28 -16.57 19.45
C SER A 237 -19.31 -15.43 19.78
N ILE A 238 -19.82 -14.30 20.29
CA ILE A 238 -18.96 -13.18 20.70
C ILE A 238 -17.92 -13.61 21.74
N SER A 239 -18.30 -14.43 22.73
CA SER A 239 -17.38 -14.92 23.75
C SER A 239 -16.26 -15.77 23.15
N GLN A 240 -16.57 -16.63 22.19
CA GLN A 240 -15.57 -17.42 21.47
C GLN A 240 -14.65 -16.53 20.61
N ILE A 241 -15.18 -15.47 20.01
CA ILE A 241 -14.37 -14.47 19.29
C ILE A 241 -13.41 -13.76 20.26
N ALA A 242 -13.90 -13.35 21.43
CA ALA A 242 -13.10 -12.67 22.44
C ALA A 242 -11.97 -13.56 22.98
N GLU A 243 -12.26 -14.84 23.26
CA GLU A 243 -11.27 -15.83 23.68
C GLU A 243 -10.23 -16.09 22.58
N TYR A 244 -10.67 -16.29 21.34
CA TYR A 244 -9.78 -16.49 20.20
C TYR A 244 -8.86 -15.28 19.99
N ARG A 245 -9.44 -14.07 20.01
CA ARG A 245 -8.66 -12.83 19.87
C ARG A 245 -7.65 -12.72 20.99
N LYS A 246 -8.03 -12.96 22.25
CA LYS A 246 -7.10 -12.92 23.38
C LYS A 246 -5.92 -13.87 23.19
N ASP A 247 -6.18 -15.13 22.83
CA ASP A 247 -5.13 -16.12 22.50
C ASP A 247 -4.22 -15.64 21.35
N LEU A 248 -4.81 -15.11 20.28
CA LEU A 248 -4.08 -14.58 19.13
C LEU A 248 -3.12 -13.46 19.54
N PHE A 249 -3.56 -12.54 20.39
CA PHE A 249 -2.72 -11.46 20.92
C PHE A 249 -1.65 -11.96 21.90
N GLU A 250 -1.94 -12.97 22.73
CA GLU A 250 -0.95 -13.60 23.61
C GLU A 250 0.15 -14.30 22.80
N ARG A 251 -0.22 -15.05 21.75
CA ARG A 251 0.73 -15.66 20.82
C ARG A 251 1.52 -14.62 20.02
N LEU A 252 0.89 -13.51 19.60
CA LEU A 252 1.58 -12.40 18.96
C LEU A 252 2.67 -11.80 19.85
N LYS A 253 2.33 -11.48 21.11
CA LYS A 253 3.31 -10.97 22.09
C LYS A 253 4.44 -11.95 22.37
N ALA A 254 4.12 -13.25 22.36
CA ALA A 254 5.10 -14.31 22.54
C ALA A 254 5.94 -14.62 21.28
N GLY A 255 5.66 -13.99 20.13
CA GLY A 255 6.33 -14.30 18.85
C GLY A 255 6.01 -15.71 18.33
N LYS A 256 4.85 -16.28 18.71
CA LYS A 256 4.43 -17.65 18.43
C LYS A 256 3.37 -17.77 17.33
N LEU A 257 3.13 -16.69 16.57
CA LEU A 257 2.22 -16.77 15.43
C LEU A 257 2.85 -17.58 14.29
N SER A 258 2.00 -18.36 13.63
CA SER A 258 2.31 -19.13 12.45
C SER A 258 1.95 -18.35 11.18
N ALA A 259 2.37 -18.85 10.02
CA ALA A 259 1.95 -18.26 8.75
C ALA A 259 0.43 -18.39 8.50
N ASP A 260 -0.24 -19.35 9.14
CA ASP A 260 -1.68 -19.54 8.98
C ASP A 260 -2.51 -18.42 9.64
N ASP A 261 -1.99 -17.87 10.73
CA ASP A 261 -2.59 -16.78 11.49
C ASP A 261 -2.72 -15.47 10.70
N PHE A 262 -2.19 -15.38 9.47
CA PHE A 262 -2.25 -14.19 8.62
C PHE A 262 -2.98 -14.42 7.30
N LYS A 263 -3.47 -15.63 7.04
CA LYS A 263 -4.11 -16.00 5.78
C LYS A 263 -5.61 -15.77 5.78
N ASP A 264 -6.19 -15.66 4.59
CA ASP A 264 -7.64 -15.75 4.37
C ASP A 264 -8.49 -14.65 5.03
N GLY A 265 -7.87 -13.56 5.48
CA GLY A 265 -8.60 -12.36 5.89
C GLY A 265 -9.47 -11.81 4.76
N CYS A 266 -10.74 -11.55 5.04
CA CYS A 266 -11.72 -10.99 4.11
C CYS A 266 -11.72 -9.45 4.18
N ILE A 267 -11.75 -8.93 5.41
CA ILE A 267 -11.60 -7.52 5.78
C ILE A 267 -10.63 -7.44 6.95
N THR A 268 -10.01 -6.28 7.12
CA THR A 268 -9.22 -5.96 8.31
C THR A 268 -9.86 -4.85 9.12
N ILE A 269 -9.74 -4.91 10.45
CA ILE A 269 -10.07 -3.81 11.36
C ILE A 269 -8.77 -3.11 11.75
N SER A 270 -8.75 -1.79 11.66
CA SER A 270 -7.70 -0.95 12.22
C SER A 270 -8.33 -0.02 13.24
N ASN A 271 -8.01 -0.21 14.52
CA ASN A 271 -8.58 0.57 15.61
C ASN A 271 -7.50 1.48 16.21
N LEU A 272 -7.70 2.80 16.07
CA LEU A 272 -6.84 3.84 16.64
C LEU A 272 -7.54 4.65 17.74
N GLY A 273 -8.72 4.21 18.18
CA GLY A 273 -9.52 4.92 19.17
C GLY A 273 -8.84 5.00 20.54
N SER A 274 -8.11 3.97 20.95
CA SER A 274 -7.31 3.98 22.18
C SER A 274 -6.15 4.99 22.16
N LEU A 275 -5.73 5.41 20.96
CA LEU A 275 -4.72 6.45 20.76
C LEU A 275 -5.33 7.86 20.66
N GLY A 276 -6.64 7.99 20.88
CA GLY A 276 -7.34 9.27 20.86
C GLY A 276 -7.64 9.82 19.47
N ILE A 277 -7.49 9.02 18.41
CA ILE A 277 -7.77 9.43 17.03
C ILE A 277 -9.27 9.40 16.77
N ASP A 278 -9.84 10.53 16.35
CA ASP A 278 -11.27 10.66 16.06
C ASP A 278 -11.70 9.89 14.81
N SER A 279 -10.93 9.98 13.74
CA SER A 279 -11.20 9.31 12.46
C SER A 279 -9.95 9.32 11.60
N PHE A 280 -9.79 8.33 10.73
CA PHE A 280 -8.69 8.25 9.78
C PHE A 280 -9.08 7.41 8.57
N ILE A 281 -8.33 7.55 7.48
CA ILE A 281 -8.56 6.79 6.24
C ILE A 281 -7.57 5.63 6.19
N PRO A 282 -8.01 4.38 6.38
CA PRO A 282 -7.15 3.22 6.29
C PRO A 282 -6.79 2.88 4.82
N VAL A 283 -5.66 2.18 4.64
CA VAL A 283 -5.25 1.61 3.35
C VAL A 283 -5.65 0.14 3.32
N VAL A 284 -6.38 -0.28 2.28
CA VAL A 284 -6.84 -1.67 2.12
C VAL A 284 -5.64 -2.62 2.11
N ILE A 285 -5.70 -3.71 2.87
CA ILE A 285 -4.63 -4.72 2.84
C ILE A 285 -4.65 -5.42 1.47
N PRO A 286 -3.48 -5.70 0.86
CA PRO A 286 -3.40 -6.51 -0.35
C PRO A 286 -4.25 -7.77 -0.27
N ASP A 287 -4.82 -8.16 -1.40
CA ASP A 287 -5.71 -9.33 -1.54
C ASP A 287 -6.98 -9.31 -0.69
N GLN A 288 -7.35 -8.18 -0.07
CA GLN A 288 -8.63 -7.98 0.61
C GLN A 288 -9.53 -7.00 -0.15
N CYS A 289 -10.85 -7.14 0.04
CA CYS A 289 -11.85 -6.24 -0.53
C CYS A 289 -11.87 -4.89 0.17
N SER A 290 -11.73 -4.90 1.50
CA SER A 290 -11.99 -3.72 2.32
C SER A 290 -11.17 -3.69 3.61
N ILE A 291 -11.18 -2.54 4.28
CA ILE A 291 -10.64 -2.34 5.63
C ILE A 291 -11.53 -1.34 6.38
N LEU A 292 -11.77 -1.59 7.67
CA LEU A 292 -12.54 -0.70 8.55
C LEU A 292 -11.61 0.03 9.52
N GLY A 293 -11.58 1.36 9.42
CA GLY A 293 -10.93 2.25 10.38
C GLY A 293 -11.89 2.61 11.51
N VAL A 294 -11.45 2.42 12.75
CA VAL A 294 -12.25 2.66 13.96
C VAL A 294 -11.60 3.77 14.79
N GLY A 295 -12.37 4.84 15.01
CA GLY A 295 -11.96 5.99 15.81
C GLY A 295 -12.29 5.86 17.30
N LYS A 296 -11.99 6.91 18.06
CA LYS A 296 -12.23 6.97 19.50
C LYS A 296 -13.73 7.08 19.81
N ILE A 297 -14.11 6.57 20.97
CA ILE A 297 -15.45 6.75 21.54
C ILE A 297 -15.45 8.05 22.34
N THR A 298 -16.39 8.95 22.06
CA THR A 298 -16.49 10.27 22.70
C THR A 298 -17.88 10.50 23.26
N ASP A 299 -17.96 11.05 24.48
CA ASP A 299 -19.22 11.54 25.05
C ASP A 299 -19.69 12.79 24.28
N THR A 300 -20.93 12.76 23.80
CA THR A 300 -21.54 13.81 22.99
C THR A 300 -22.90 14.15 23.57
N CYS A 301 -23.17 15.44 23.76
CA CYS A 301 -24.48 15.92 24.18
C CYS A 301 -25.40 15.96 22.95
N VAL A 302 -26.54 15.27 23.02
CA VAL A 302 -27.54 15.21 21.95
C VAL A 302 -28.90 15.68 22.45
N MET A 303 -29.62 16.42 21.61
CA MET A 303 -31.01 16.77 21.85
C MET A 303 -31.91 15.56 21.61
N ARG A 304 -32.69 15.18 22.61
CA ARG A 304 -33.79 14.22 22.52
C ARG A 304 -35.12 14.96 22.73
N LYS A 305 -36.24 14.27 22.53
CA LYS A 305 -37.59 14.85 22.68
C LYS A 305 -37.86 15.33 24.12
N ASP A 306 -37.21 14.70 25.09
CA ASP A 306 -37.34 14.88 26.54
C ASP A 306 -36.21 15.73 27.15
N GLY A 307 -35.25 16.21 26.36
CA GLY A 307 -34.19 17.10 26.81
C GLY A 307 -32.80 16.77 26.26
N LEU A 308 -31.76 17.30 26.89
CA LEU A 308 -30.38 16.96 26.58
C LEU A 308 -30.02 15.60 27.19
N ALA A 309 -29.38 14.75 26.40
CA ALA A 309 -28.82 13.47 26.86
C ALA A 309 -27.36 13.36 26.45
N VAL A 310 -26.53 12.76 27.31
CA VAL A 310 -25.15 12.40 26.95
C VAL A 310 -25.16 10.99 26.35
N ARG A 311 -24.59 10.87 25.15
CA ARG A 311 -24.49 9.61 24.39
C ARG A 311 -23.05 9.40 23.94
N LYS A 312 -22.65 8.16 23.72
CA LYS A 312 -21.30 7.81 23.25
C LYS A 312 -21.31 7.61 21.74
N PHE A 313 -20.48 8.35 21.04
CA PHE A 313 -20.36 8.26 19.59
C PHE A 313 -18.98 7.77 19.17
N MET A 314 -18.94 6.99 18.10
CA MET A 314 -17.73 6.47 17.46
C MET A 314 -17.81 6.71 15.96
N LYS A 315 -16.74 7.22 15.37
CA LYS A 315 -16.64 7.31 13.90
C LYS A 315 -15.98 6.06 13.35
N ILE A 316 -16.55 5.53 12.27
CA ILE A 316 -15.96 4.44 11.51
C ILE A 316 -15.86 4.81 10.03
N THR A 317 -14.76 4.40 9.40
CA THR A 317 -14.45 4.66 7.99
C THR A 317 -14.19 3.34 7.28
N LEU A 318 -15.07 2.97 6.36
CA LEU A 318 -14.91 1.78 5.52
C LEU A 318 -14.25 2.18 4.20
N ALA A 319 -13.08 1.62 3.90
CA ALA A 319 -12.44 1.73 2.59
C ALA A 319 -12.71 0.46 1.78
N VAL A 320 -13.10 0.59 0.51
CA VAL A 320 -13.51 -0.53 -0.34
C VAL A 320 -12.87 -0.41 -1.72
N ASP A 321 -12.31 -1.52 -2.23
CA ASP A 321 -11.80 -1.63 -3.60
C ASP A 321 -12.98 -1.60 -4.60
N HIS A 322 -13.09 -0.51 -5.37
CA HIS A 322 -14.22 -0.28 -6.29
C HIS A 322 -14.26 -1.29 -7.45
N ARG A 323 -13.20 -2.07 -7.66
CA ARG A 323 -13.18 -3.15 -8.65
C ARG A 323 -13.96 -4.39 -8.19
N ILE A 324 -14.22 -4.51 -6.88
CA ILE A 324 -14.83 -5.71 -6.26
C ILE A 324 -16.28 -5.46 -5.87
N ALA A 325 -16.55 -4.37 -5.14
CA ALA A 325 -17.89 -4.02 -4.68
C ALA A 325 -18.24 -2.59 -5.10
N ASN A 326 -19.51 -2.36 -5.40
CA ASN A 326 -19.99 -1.02 -5.75
C ASN A 326 -20.45 -0.22 -4.50
N GLY A 327 -20.74 1.06 -4.70
CA GLY A 327 -21.15 1.95 -3.61
C GLY A 327 -22.45 1.54 -2.91
N ALA A 328 -23.42 0.98 -3.63
CA ALA A 328 -24.70 0.57 -3.06
C ALA A 328 -24.55 -0.68 -2.17
N GLU A 329 -23.83 -1.69 -2.63
CA GLU A 329 -23.54 -2.91 -1.87
C GLU A 329 -22.77 -2.58 -0.59
N ALA A 330 -21.71 -1.78 -0.70
CA ALA A 330 -20.90 -1.36 0.44
C ALA A 330 -21.69 -0.51 1.43
N ALA A 331 -22.57 0.39 0.96
CA ALA A 331 -23.41 1.21 1.83
C ALA A 331 -24.46 0.37 2.57
N GLN A 332 -25.10 -0.60 1.90
CA GLN A 332 -26.05 -1.51 2.53
C GLN A 332 -25.36 -2.42 3.55
N PHE A 333 -24.20 -2.97 3.21
CA PHE A 333 -23.37 -3.73 4.14
C PHE A 333 -23.00 -2.91 5.37
N LEU A 334 -22.47 -1.69 5.19
CA LEU A 334 -22.08 -0.84 6.31
C LEU A 334 -23.29 -0.42 7.16
N SER A 335 -24.42 -0.08 6.53
CA SER A 335 -25.67 0.25 7.24
C SER A 335 -26.11 -0.92 8.15
N TYR A 336 -26.05 -2.15 7.65
CA TYR A 336 -26.41 -3.31 8.46
C TYR A 336 -25.43 -3.55 9.62
N VAL A 337 -24.13 -3.38 9.39
CA VAL A 337 -23.12 -3.44 10.45
C VAL A 337 -23.37 -2.37 11.51
N VAL A 338 -23.72 -1.15 11.09
CA VAL A 338 -24.08 -0.04 11.99
C VAL A 338 -25.29 -0.42 12.84
N ASP A 339 -26.36 -0.95 12.24
CA ASP A 339 -27.57 -1.35 12.96
C ASP A 339 -27.25 -2.39 14.05
N LEU A 340 -26.43 -3.39 13.74
CA LEU A 340 -25.98 -4.39 14.70
C LEU A 340 -25.16 -3.80 15.85
N LEU A 341 -24.31 -2.80 15.57
CA LEU A 341 -23.48 -2.15 16.59
C LEU A 341 -24.27 -1.18 17.47
N GLN A 342 -25.33 -0.54 16.94
CA GLN A 342 -26.22 0.31 17.73
C GLN A 342 -27.24 -0.50 18.55
N GLU A 343 -27.59 -1.70 18.11
CA GLU A 343 -28.48 -2.65 18.80
C GLU A 343 -27.73 -3.95 19.16
N PRO A 344 -26.73 -3.89 20.05
CA PRO A 344 -25.80 -4.99 20.28
C PRO A 344 -26.43 -6.25 20.88
N GLN A 345 -27.69 -6.18 21.34
CA GLN A 345 -28.45 -7.37 21.73
C GLN A 345 -28.65 -8.33 20.55
N LYS A 346 -28.74 -7.81 19.31
CA LYS A 346 -28.83 -8.61 18.07
C LYS A 346 -27.56 -9.40 17.76
N LEU A 347 -26.44 -9.08 18.42
CA LEU A 347 -25.17 -9.78 18.27
C LEU A 347 -24.99 -10.90 19.31
N ALA A 348 -25.77 -10.87 20.40
CA ALA A 348 -25.58 -11.72 21.58
C ALA A 348 -26.24 -13.11 21.47
N GLU A 349 -26.99 -13.36 20.40
CA GLU A 349 -27.56 -14.67 20.03
C GLU A 349 -26.61 -15.46 19.11
#